data_AF-A0A9J6AAD9-F1
#
_entry.id   AF-A0A9J6AAD9-F1
#
_cell.length_a   1.000
_cell.length_b   1.000
_cell.length_c   1.000
_cell.angle_alpha   90.00
_cell.angle_beta   90.00
_cell.angle_gamma   90.00
#
_symmetry.space_group_name_H-M   'P 1'
#
loop_
_entity.id
_entity.type
_entity.pdbx_description
1 polymer ?
#
loop_
_entity_poly.entity_id
_entity_poly.type
_entity_poly.pdbx_seq_one_letter_code
_entity_poly.pdbx_strand_id
1 'polypeptide(L)'
;MKLFMRSLTGEALSWYIEQDPRKWVEWVDMATDFMNRFGFNIENAPDWFYIPNLTKKPSESFSDIAIRWRSEAAKARPPIEESQMKDYFIHAQEPQYYDRMMLEAEKSFAEIIKLGERIEEGIKSGTIINLEALQATNKAQQSGGMAENR
;
A
#
# COMPACT_ATOMS: atom_id res chain seq x y z
N MET A 1 -24.78 19.93 -6.60
CA MET A 1 -25.26 18.97 -5.57
C MET A 1 -25.56 17.58 -6.14
N LYS A 2 -26.50 17.40 -7.08
CA LYS A 2 -26.89 16.06 -7.61
C LYS A 2 -25.74 15.19 -8.16
N LEU A 3 -24.70 15.80 -8.73
CA LEU A 3 -23.52 15.07 -9.22
C LEU A 3 -22.59 14.60 -8.10
N PHE A 4 -22.54 15.31 -6.97
CA PHE A 4 -21.67 14.95 -5.85
C PHE A 4 -22.10 13.66 -5.19
N MET A 5 -23.41 13.43 -5.03
CA MET A 5 -23.91 12.14 -4.53
C MET A 5 -23.37 10.93 -5.34
N ARG A 6 -23.18 11.09 -6.67
CA ARG A 6 -22.67 10.02 -7.53
C ARG A 6 -21.18 9.72 -7.32
N SER A 7 -20.44 10.63 -6.70
CA SER A 7 -19.04 10.40 -6.33
C SER A 7 -18.89 9.81 -4.92
N LEU A 8 -19.98 9.64 -4.16
CA LEU A 8 -19.93 9.12 -2.80
C LEU A 8 -20.15 7.60 -2.78
N THR A 9 -19.47 6.92 -1.86
CA THR A 9 -19.62 5.49 -1.59
C THR A 9 -19.57 5.25 -0.08
N GLY A 10 -20.12 4.12 0.38
CA GLY A 10 -20.04 3.72 1.79
C GLY A 10 -20.67 4.74 2.75
N GLU A 11 -19.99 5.00 3.87
CA GLU A 11 -20.50 5.88 4.95
C GLU A 11 -20.83 7.30 4.47
N ALA A 12 -20.04 7.85 3.56
CA ALA A 12 -20.29 9.18 3.00
C ALA A 12 -21.60 9.24 2.19
N LEU A 13 -21.93 8.16 1.46
CA LEU A 13 -23.18 8.07 0.70
C LEU A 13 -24.38 7.89 1.65
N SER A 14 -24.25 7.01 2.66
CA SER A 14 -25.30 6.82 3.66
C SER A 14 -25.63 8.13 4.37
N TRP A 15 -24.61 8.85 4.85
CA TRP A 15 -24.76 10.16 5.46
C TRP A 15 -25.51 11.13 4.54
N TYR A 16 -25.15 11.20 3.25
CA TYR A 16 -25.77 12.11 2.28
C TYR A 16 -27.28 11.82 2.12
N ILE A 17 -27.67 10.55 2.05
CA ILE A 17 -29.07 10.14 1.86
C ILE A 17 -29.94 10.46 3.08
N GLU A 18 -29.34 10.48 4.28
CA GLU A 18 -30.03 10.81 5.54
C GLU A 18 -30.26 12.31 5.74
N GLN A 19 -29.63 13.18 4.94
CA GLN A 19 -29.79 14.64 5.07
C GLN A 19 -31.11 15.13 4.46
N ASP A 20 -31.72 16.16 5.06
CA ASP A 20 -32.77 16.93 4.38
C ASP A 20 -32.15 17.80 3.28
N PRO A 21 -32.38 17.54 1.98
CA PRO A 21 -31.77 18.29 0.90
C PRO A 21 -32.25 19.75 0.83
N ARG A 22 -33.34 20.11 1.53
CA ARG A 22 -33.86 21.50 1.54
C ARG A 22 -32.96 22.46 2.32
N LYS A 23 -32.12 21.95 3.22
CA LYS A 23 -31.18 22.79 4.00
C LYS A 23 -29.99 23.26 3.17
N TRP A 24 -29.72 22.64 2.03
CA TRP A 24 -28.64 23.03 1.13
C TRP A 24 -29.21 23.89 0.00
N VAL A 25 -29.10 25.20 0.16
CA VAL A 25 -29.56 26.17 -0.85
C VAL A 25 -28.47 26.33 -1.91
N GLU A 26 -27.22 26.42 -1.46
CA GLU A 26 -26.03 26.53 -2.29
C GLU A 26 -25.10 25.34 -2.13
N TRP A 27 -24.15 25.19 -3.06
CA TRP A 27 -23.11 24.17 -2.96
C TRP A 27 -22.31 24.30 -1.66
N VAL A 28 -22.05 25.53 -1.22
CA VAL A 28 -21.23 25.82 -0.05
C VAL A 28 -21.87 25.30 1.25
N ASP A 29 -23.20 25.31 1.37
CA ASP A 29 -23.92 24.77 2.54
C ASP A 29 -23.64 23.27 2.68
N MET A 30 -23.81 22.53 1.58
CA MET A 30 -23.58 21.10 1.52
C MET A 30 -22.11 20.73 1.73
N ALA A 31 -21.20 21.47 1.09
CA ALA A 31 -19.76 21.25 1.24
C ALA A 31 -19.32 21.50 2.69
N THR A 32 -19.85 22.54 3.34
CA THR A 32 -19.56 22.86 4.75
C THR A 32 -20.04 21.75 5.68
N ASP A 33 -21.27 21.27 5.51
CA ASP A 33 -21.80 20.15 6.29
C ASP A 33 -20.98 18.87 6.10
N PHE A 34 -20.57 18.58 4.85
CA PHE A 34 -19.72 17.44 4.53
C PHE A 34 -18.35 17.55 5.23
N MET A 35 -17.73 18.72 5.16
CA MET A 35 -16.44 18.98 5.81
C MET A 35 -16.55 18.98 7.34
N ASN A 36 -17.66 19.43 7.92
CA ASN A 36 -17.88 19.33 9.37
C ASN A 36 -18.05 17.88 9.82
N ARG A 37 -18.70 17.04 9.01
CA ARG A 37 -18.91 15.62 9.32
C ARG A 37 -17.63 14.79 9.15
N PHE A 38 -16.89 15.02 8.06
CA PHE A 38 -15.78 14.16 7.64
C PHE A 38 -14.41 14.84 7.69
N GLY A 39 -14.32 16.11 8.09
CA GLY A 39 -13.07 16.85 8.21
C GLY A 39 -12.11 16.22 9.21
N PHE A 40 -12.63 15.61 10.28
CA PHE A 40 -11.84 14.82 11.23
C PHE A 40 -11.07 13.66 10.56
N ASN A 41 -11.57 13.10 9.46
CA ASN A 41 -10.85 12.05 8.71
C ASN A 41 -9.57 12.59 8.04
N ILE A 42 -9.48 13.90 7.83
CA ILE A 42 -8.28 14.57 7.31
C ILE A 42 -7.30 14.80 8.47
N GLU A 43 -7.78 15.21 9.64
CA GLU A 43 -6.95 15.43 10.84
C GLU A 43 -6.34 14.14 11.38
N ASN A 44 -7.03 13.01 11.21
CA ASN A 44 -6.58 11.69 11.64
C ASN A 44 -6.11 10.83 10.47
N ALA A 45 -5.88 11.45 9.31
CA ALA A 45 -5.26 10.77 8.19
C ALA A 45 -3.91 10.24 8.67
N PRO A 46 -3.64 8.95 8.44
CA PRO A 46 -2.48 8.34 9.04
C PRO A 46 -1.21 8.86 8.33
N ASP A 47 -0.16 9.13 9.12
CA ASP A 47 1.11 9.66 8.64
C ASP A 47 1.83 8.64 7.74
N TRP A 48 2.60 9.06 6.74
CA TRP A 48 3.23 8.14 5.79
C TRP A 48 4.17 7.11 6.45
N PHE A 49 4.62 7.33 7.69
CA PHE A 49 5.51 6.43 8.44
C PHE A 49 5.00 5.00 8.64
N TYR A 50 3.69 4.72 8.62
CA TYR A 50 3.21 3.34 8.79
C TYR A 50 3.18 2.54 7.47
N ILE A 51 3.20 3.22 6.31
CA ILE A 51 3.04 2.58 5.00
C ILE A 51 4.20 1.61 4.69
N PRO A 52 5.48 1.91 5.02
CA PRO A 52 6.57 0.96 4.84
C PRO A 52 6.38 -0.37 5.59
N ASN A 53 5.53 -0.43 6.62
CA ASN A 53 5.25 -1.66 7.35
C ASN A 53 4.22 -2.56 6.64
N LEU A 54 3.66 -2.14 5.50
CA LEU A 54 2.74 -2.95 4.71
C LEU A 54 3.51 -4.05 3.99
N THR A 55 3.60 -5.21 4.63
CA THR A 55 4.20 -6.40 4.04
C THR A 55 3.21 -7.12 3.11
N LYS A 56 3.76 -7.84 2.15
CA LYS A 56 3.01 -8.71 1.24
C LYS A 56 2.49 -9.92 2.00
N LYS A 57 1.20 -10.24 1.84
CA LYS A 57 0.63 -11.47 2.41
C LYS A 57 0.97 -12.68 1.54
N PRO A 58 1.01 -13.91 2.09
CA PRO A 58 1.30 -15.12 1.32
C PRO A 58 0.37 -15.34 0.12
N SER A 59 -0.88 -14.89 0.22
CA SER A 59 -1.91 -15.03 -0.83
C SER A 59 -1.95 -13.88 -1.83
N GLU A 60 -1.27 -12.76 -1.56
CA GLU A 60 -1.24 -11.61 -2.46
C GLU A 60 -0.17 -11.84 -3.53
N SER A 61 -0.42 -11.39 -4.77
CA SER A 61 0.63 -11.23 -5.78
C SER A 61 1.44 -9.96 -5.54
N PHE A 62 2.56 -9.79 -6.25
CA PHE A 62 3.33 -8.54 -6.18
C PHE A 62 2.50 -7.32 -6.61
N SER A 63 1.65 -7.47 -7.63
CA SER A 63 0.76 -6.41 -8.09
C SER A 63 -0.30 -6.03 -7.04
N ASP A 64 -0.84 -7.01 -6.31
CA ASP A 64 -1.84 -6.78 -5.26
C ASP A 64 -1.26 -5.93 -4.12
N ILE A 65 -0.05 -6.26 -3.65
CA ILE A 65 0.61 -5.45 -2.62
C ILE A 65 0.90 -4.03 -3.15
N ALA A 66 1.33 -3.87 -4.40
CA ALA A 66 1.59 -2.55 -4.97
C ALA A 66 0.33 -1.68 -5.06
N ILE A 67 -0.80 -2.26 -5.48
CA ILE A 67 -2.11 -1.59 -5.52
C ILE A 67 -2.53 -1.18 -4.10
N ARG A 68 -2.41 -2.09 -3.13
CA ARG A 68 -2.74 -1.80 -1.72
C ARG A 68 -1.85 -0.69 -1.17
N TRP A 69 -0.55 -0.75 -1.43
CA TRP A 69 0.42 0.26 -0.98
C TRP A 69 0.08 1.64 -1.54
N ARG A 70 -0.21 1.74 -2.85
CA ARG A 70 -0.61 3.01 -3.50
C ARG A 70 -1.94 3.54 -2.96
N SER A 71 -2.89 2.66 -2.66
CA SER A 71 -4.18 3.02 -2.07
C SER A 71 -4.03 3.61 -0.66
N GLU A 72 -3.18 3.00 0.19
CA GLU A 72 -2.90 3.56 1.53
C GLU A 72 -2.09 4.86 1.46
N ALA A 73 -1.11 4.94 0.57
CA ALA A 73 -0.34 6.17 0.37
C ALA A 73 -1.19 7.36 -0.10
N ALA A 74 -2.22 7.12 -0.91
CA ALA A 74 -3.15 8.17 -1.34
C ALA A 74 -3.98 8.76 -0.18
N LYS A 75 -4.14 8.03 0.92
CA LYS A 75 -4.86 8.49 2.13
C LYS A 75 -3.96 9.31 3.06
N ALA A 76 -2.65 9.20 2.94
CA ALA A 76 -1.70 9.81 3.87
C ALA A 76 -1.69 11.34 3.77
N ARG A 77 -1.30 11.96 4.89
CA ARG A 77 -1.09 13.41 5.01
C ARG A 77 0.25 13.69 5.69
N PRO A 78 1.03 14.67 5.18
CA PRO A 78 0.80 15.44 3.96
C PRO A 78 0.85 14.54 2.69
N PRO A 79 0.27 14.99 1.55
CA PRO A 79 0.40 14.26 0.29
C PRO A 79 1.88 14.07 -0.06
N ILE A 80 2.24 12.88 -0.53
CA ILE A 80 3.60 12.56 -0.95
C ILE A 80 3.71 12.62 -2.48
N GLU A 81 4.85 13.08 -2.98
CA GLU A 81 5.12 13.05 -4.42
C GLU A 81 5.34 11.61 -4.91
N GLU A 82 5.10 11.36 -6.19
CA GLU A 82 5.23 10.01 -6.76
C GLU A 82 6.66 9.48 -6.68
N SER A 83 7.68 10.35 -6.77
CA SER A 83 9.09 10.02 -6.57
C SER A 83 9.35 9.49 -5.16
N GLN A 84 8.89 10.22 -4.13
CA GLN A 84 9.02 9.81 -2.73
C GLN A 84 8.24 8.52 -2.44
N MET A 85 7.03 8.41 -2.99
CA MET A 85 6.20 7.20 -2.88
C MET A 85 6.92 5.96 -3.42
N LYS A 86 7.55 6.10 -4.59
CA LYS A 86 8.35 5.04 -5.20
C LYS A 86 9.52 4.63 -4.30
N ASP A 87 10.27 5.60 -3.78
CA ASP A 87 11.43 5.32 -2.94
C ASP A 87 10.99 4.56 -1.68
N TYR A 88 9.95 5.02 -0.98
CA TYR A 88 9.43 4.31 0.19
C TYR A 88 8.92 2.91 -0.15
N PHE A 89 8.24 2.74 -1.28
CA PHE A 89 7.79 1.43 -1.72
C PHE A 89 8.96 0.47 -1.94
N ILE A 90 10.03 0.91 -2.60
CA ILE A 90 11.24 0.10 -2.83
C ILE A 90 11.86 -0.32 -1.48
N HIS A 91 12.03 0.63 -0.57
CA HIS A 91 12.63 0.38 0.76
C HIS A 91 11.78 -0.54 1.65
N ALA A 92 10.47 -0.62 1.40
CA ALA A 92 9.56 -1.50 2.13
C ALA A 92 9.58 -2.95 1.65
N GLN A 93 10.23 -3.25 0.51
CA GLN A 93 10.24 -4.60 -0.04
C GLN A 93 11.23 -5.52 0.69
N GLU A 94 10.97 -6.82 0.64
CA GLU A 94 11.92 -7.83 1.12
C GLU A 94 13.27 -7.71 0.38
N PRO A 95 14.40 -8.10 1.01
CA PRO A 95 15.74 -7.90 0.46
C PRO A 95 15.91 -8.37 -1.00
N GLN A 96 15.30 -9.51 -1.34
CA GLN A 96 15.35 -10.10 -2.68
C GLN A 96 14.71 -9.25 -3.79
N TYR A 97 13.74 -8.40 -3.43
CA TYR A 97 13.15 -7.41 -4.32
C TYR A 97 13.91 -6.08 -4.22
N TYR A 98 14.21 -5.61 -3.00
CA TYR A 98 14.87 -4.34 -2.73
C TYR A 98 16.16 -4.19 -3.55
N ASP A 99 17.09 -5.15 -3.45
CA ASP A 99 18.40 -5.04 -4.11
C ASP A 99 18.26 -4.86 -5.63
N ARG A 100 17.31 -5.57 -6.24
CA ARG A 100 17.07 -5.54 -7.69
C ARG A 100 16.31 -4.30 -8.13
N MET A 101 15.37 -3.83 -7.33
CA MET A 101 14.60 -2.62 -7.60
C MET A 101 15.45 -1.36 -7.41
N MET A 102 16.33 -1.35 -6.43
CA MET A 102 17.20 -0.21 -6.14
C MET A 102 18.18 0.07 -7.30
N LEU A 103 18.64 -0.97 -8.00
CA LEU A 103 19.45 -0.82 -9.23
C LEU A 103 18.71 -0.11 -10.36
N GLU A 104 17.38 -0.08 -10.28
CA GLU A 104 16.47 0.44 -11.30
C GLU A 104 15.63 1.60 -10.75
N ALA A 105 16.07 2.22 -9.65
CA ALA A 105 15.31 3.23 -8.91
C ALA A 105 14.92 4.44 -9.77
N GLU A 106 15.66 4.76 -10.83
CA GLU A 106 15.34 5.86 -11.76
C GLU A 106 14.08 5.61 -12.61
N LYS A 107 13.62 4.36 -12.71
CA LYS A 107 12.43 4.02 -13.49
C LYS A 107 11.15 4.57 -12.85
N SER A 108 10.09 4.62 -13.66
CA SER A 108 8.76 5.00 -13.19
C SER A 108 8.20 3.97 -12.21
N PHE A 109 7.26 4.38 -11.37
CA PHE A 109 6.60 3.48 -10.42
C PHE A 109 5.97 2.26 -11.12
N ALA A 110 5.35 2.47 -12.28
CA ALA A 110 4.75 1.39 -13.07
C ALA A 110 5.80 0.38 -13.58
N GLU A 111 6.99 0.84 -13.93
CA GLU A 111 8.09 -0.03 -14.36
C GLU A 111 8.70 -0.81 -13.20
N ILE A 112 8.79 -0.20 -12.00
CA ILE A 112 9.19 -0.88 -10.76
C ILE A 112 8.20 -2.00 -10.42
N ILE A 113 6.90 -1.78 -10.58
CA ILE A 113 5.88 -2.83 -10.36
C ILE A 113 6.10 -4.01 -11.31
N LYS A 114 6.27 -3.74 -12.61
CA LYS A 114 6.58 -4.78 -13.62
C LYS A 114 7.89 -5.51 -13.34
N LEU A 115 8.88 -4.83 -12.76
CA LEU A 115 10.10 -5.47 -12.31
C LEU A 115 9.82 -6.42 -11.14
N GLY A 116 9.02 -6.00 -10.17
CA GLY A 116 8.60 -6.86 -9.04
C GLY A 116 7.82 -8.10 -9.47
N GLU A 117 6.91 -7.97 -10.44
CA GLU A 117 6.19 -9.10 -11.03
C GLU A 117 7.15 -10.13 -11.65
N ARG A 118 8.13 -9.68 -12.44
CA ARG A 118 9.15 -10.56 -13.03
C ARG A 118 10.06 -11.21 -11.99
N ILE A 119 10.37 -10.50 -10.90
CA ILE A 119 11.13 -11.08 -9.78
C ILE A 119 10.31 -12.18 -9.11
N GLU A 120 9.02 -11.92 -8.84
CA GLU A 120 8.12 -12.91 -8.26
C GLU A 120 7.99 -14.16 -9.15
N GLU A 121 7.85 -13.99 -10.46
CA GLU A 121 7.83 -15.09 -11.43
C GLU A 121 9.15 -15.87 -11.43
N GLY A 122 10.29 -15.19 -11.45
CA GLY A 122 11.60 -15.83 -11.40
C GLY A 122 11.85 -16.59 -10.10
N ILE A 123 11.30 -16.13 -8.98
CA ILE A 123 11.34 -16.85 -7.69
C ILE A 123 10.46 -18.11 -7.79
N LYS A 124 9.23 -17.99 -8.31
CA LYS A 124 8.31 -19.11 -8.51
C LYS A 124 8.87 -20.17 -9.44
N SER A 125 9.60 -19.79 -10.50
CA SER A 125 10.24 -20.70 -11.45
C SER A 125 11.57 -21.28 -10.96
N GLY A 126 12.10 -20.82 -9.83
CA GLY A 126 13.41 -21.20 -9.31
C GLY A 126 14.59 -20.61 -10.08
N THR A 127 14.36 -19.67 -11.00
CA THR A 127 15.42 -18.95 -11.74
C THR A 127 16.06 -17.84 -10.88
N ILE A 128 15.36 -17.36 -9.86
CA ILE A 128 15.84 -16.42 -8.86
C ILE A 128 15.81 -17.10 -7.49
N ILE A 129 16.90 -16.94 -6.74
CA ILE A 129 17.02 -17.47 -5.37
C ILE A 129 16.02 -16.74 -4.47
N ASN A 130 15.17 -17.51 -3.78
CA ASN A 130 14.38 -17.02 -2.67
C ASN A 130 15.27 -16.93 -1.42
N LEU A 131 15.62 -15.70 -1.02
CA LEU A 131 16.57 -15.45 0.05
C LEU A 131 15.99 -15.82 1.43
N GLU A 132 14.68 -15.65 1.61
CA GLU A 132 13.99 -16.05 2.84
C GLU A 132 14.01 -17.57 3.02
N ALA A 133 13.68 -18.32 1.96
CA ALA A 133 13.71 -19.77 1.98
C ALA A 133 15.14 -20.29 2.24
N LEU A 134 16.16 -19.64 1.66
CA LEU A 134 17.55 -19.99 1.91
C LEU A 134 17.94 -19.77 3.38
N GLN A 135 17.56 -18.62 3.95
CA GLN A 135 17.82 -18.31 5.35
C GLN A 135 17.09 -19.27 6.30
N ALA A 136 15.83 -19.61 6.02
CA ALA A 136 15.07 -20.59 6.79
C ALA A 136 15.72 -21.97 6.77
N THR A 137 16.19 -22.41 5.61
CA THR A 137 16.89 -23.69 5.43
C THR A 137 18.19 -23.74 6.24
N ASN A 138 19.00 -22.68 6.16
CA ASN A 138 20.26 -22.56 6.91
C ASN A 138 20.02 -22.59 8.43
N LYS A 139 18.97 -21.91 8.93
CA LYS A 139 18.59 -21.94 10.35
C LYS A 139 18.18 -23.34 10.81
N ALA A 140 17.38 -24.04 10.02
CA ALA A 140 16.92 -25.39 10.34
C ALA A 140 18.09 -26.39 10.44
N GLN A 141 19.08 -26.28 9.53
CA GLN A 141 20.29 -27.10 9.54
C GLN A 141 21.17 -26.81 10.78
N GLN A 142 21.28 -25.55 11.20
CA GLN A 142 22.02 -25.18 12.42
C GLN A 142 21.33 -25.66 13.71
N SER A 143 19.99 -25.67 13.77
CA SER A 143 19.25 -26.20 14.92
C SER A 143 19.24 -27.73 14.99
N GLY A 144 19.28 -28.42 13.84
CA GLY A 144 19.32 -29.89 13.78
C GLY A 144 20.66 -30.47 14.24
N GLY A 145 21.78 -29.83 13.89
CA GLY A 145 23.12 -30.29 14.27
C GLY A 145 23.44 -30.21 15.77
N MET A 146 22.66 -29.46 16.56
CA MET A 146 22.83 -29.39 18.02
C MET A 146 22.18 -30.56 18.77
N ALA A 147 21.27 -31.31 18.14
CA ALA A 147 20.54 -32.41 18.77
C ALA A 147 21.23 -33.78 18.65
N GLU A 148 22.19 -33.95 17.71
CA GLU A 148 22.85 -35.23 17.45
C GLU A 148 24.14 -35.47 18.27
N ASN A 149 24.57 -34.52 19.10
CA ASN A 149 25.74 -34.66 19.97
C ASN A 149 25.36 -34.75 21.47
N ARG A 150 24.50 -35.71 21.84
CA ARG A 150 24.28 -36.10 23.26
C ARG A 150 24.29 -37.60 23.44
#